data_AF-A0A5A4U6F5-F1
#
_entry.id   AF-A0A5A4U6F5-F1
#
_cell.length_a   1.000
_cell.length_b   1.000
_cell.length_c   1.000
_cell.angle_alpha   90.00
_cell.angle_beta   90.00
_cell.angle_gamma   90.00
#
_symmetry.space_group_name_H-M   'P 1'
#
loop_
_entity.id
_entity.type
_entity.pdbx_description
1 polymer ?
#
loop_
_entity_poly.entity_id
_entity_poly.type
_entity_poly.pdbx_seq_one_letter_code
_entity_poly.pdbx_strand_id
1 'polypeptide(L)'
;MNYEDFFALAYNNIVEFFVISIFFLFFFVFTLRGFGAAGIIDPFHFIFSFVFSTSYAVIIILYINNEIELFYLVLLTLYSISFLFPIYFFRNRRKDLVSKYIYGFFSSINTSHYVTRIFILLYFIILIPLIYVKGFSLFTSTNRFEDNSGIGGLARFYDIIWLFVAGSFILYYKRILLYGGTIRKTILFFPFLAFFILNMLVIGSKSELVQYVLFYYLIISAYGYKFKLSIAKLTILGGLSLCFALIVLFFNFKMEGDGDFSNIINESFLRLLDRIMSNGDMYYLGLPHNVIEKIKTNNVLIDFFAPVLSSKLISHLAGYDVYTYDIGKQILLFHYPFYDIAGGPVEHFDLFGYKHFGIIGGIMFSAFLGMGVVILRNLVFLSRGNVFMTIVTCSIYFKMLAVILKPSILFAFMFDFLSVYISVGVISILLVGKRS
;
A
#
# COMPACT_ATOMS: atom_id res chain seq x y z
N MET A 1 -9.84 -18.02 18.13
CA MET A 1 -9.84 -18.78 16.86
C MET A 1 -8.45 -18.68 16.26
N ASN A 2 -7.79 -19.81 16.01
CA ASN A 2 -6.47 -19.83 15.37
C ASN A 2 -6.62 -19.84 13.83
N TYR A 3 -5.52 -19.91 13.06
CA TYR A 3 -5.59 -19.91 11.59
C TYR A 3 -6.38 -21.10 11.02
N GLU A 4 -6.14 -22.31 11.53
CA GLU A 4 -6.74 -23.55 11.02
C GLU A 4 -8.25 -23.54 11.24
N ASP A 5 -8.68 -23.15 12.43
CA ASP A 5 -10.09 -23.00 12.80
C ASP A 5 -10.81 -22.01 11.87
N PHE A 6 -10.18 -20.85 11.61
CA PHE A 6 -10.76 -19.83 10.75
C PHE A 6 -10.88 -20.31 9.30
N PHE A 7 -9.83 -20.90 8.73
CA PHE A 7 -9.89 -21.36 7.35
C PHE A 7 -10.90 -22.49 7.17
N ALA A 8 -11.03 -23.41 8.14
CA ALA A 8 -12.09 -24.41 8.12
C ALA A 8 -13.49 -23.77 8.11
N LEU A 9 -13.71 -22.76 8.96
CA LEU A 9 -14.97 -22.01 8.98
C LEU A 9 -15.21 -21.24 7.67
N ALA A 10 -14.19 -20.57 7.15
CA ALA A 10 -14.29 -19.77 5.94
C ALA A 10 -14.53 -20.64 4.70
N TYR A 11 -13.92 -21.82 4.61
CA TYR A 11 -14.18 -22.78 3.53
C TYR A 11 -15.60 -23.35 3.59
N ASN A 12 -16.14 -23.58 4.79
CA ASN A 12 -17.54 -23.98 4.96
C ASN A 12 -18.54 -22.87 4.55
N ASN A 13 -18.11 -21.61 4.55
CA ASN A 13 -18.93 -20.44 4.22
C ASN A 13 -18.39 -19.69 2.99
N ILE A 14 -17.73 -20.40 2.06
CA ILE A 14 -16.99 -19.77 0.96
C ILE A 14 -17.91 -19.01 0.01
N VAL A 15 -19.14 -19.50 -0.19
CA VAL A 15 -20.13 -18.86 -1.07
C VAL A 15 -20.59 -17.55 -0.45
N GLU A 16 -20.94 -17.56 0.84
CA GLU A 16 -21.32 -16.40 1.63
C GLU A 16 -20.20 -15.36 1.62
N PHE A 17 -18.95 -15.78 1.80
CA PHE A 17 -17.77 -14.92 1.73
C PHE A 17 -17.70 -14.15 0.42
N PHE A 18 -17.85 -14.84 -0.71
CA PHE A 18 -17.81 -14.19 -2.02
C PHE A 18 -18.99 -13.25 -2.24
N VAL A 19 -20.20 -13.67 -1.88
CA VAL A 19 -21.40 -12.83 -2.04
C VAL A 19 -21.28 -11.54 -1.23
N ILE A 20 -20.86 -11.63 0.03
CA ILE A 20 -20.70 -10.46 0.91
C ILE A 20 -19.52 -9.58 0.44
N SER A 21 -18.39 -10.17 0.04
CA SER A 21 -17.24 -9.44 -0.50
C SER A 21 -17.63 -8.66 -1.76
N ILE A 22 -18.34 -9.30 -2.69
CA ILE A 22 -18.80 -8.65 -3.93
C ILE A 22 -19.78 -7.52 -3.61
N PHE A 23 -20.71 -7.74 -2.67
CA PHE A 23 -21.62 -6.70 -2.21
C PHE A 23 -20.88 -5.46 -1.69
N PHE A 24 -19.93 -5.64 -0.76
CA PHE A 24 -19.15 -4.51 -0.24
C PHE A 24 -18.27 -3.85 -1.29
N LEU A 25 -17.67 -4.62 -2.19
CA LEU A 25 -16.87 -4.09 -3.29
C LEU A 25 -17.72 -3.16 -4.17
N PHE A 26 -18.91 -3.62 -4.60
CA PHE A 26 -19.82 -2.78 -5.38
C PHE A 26 -20.28 -1.57 -4.58
N PHE A 27 -20.68 -1.76 -3.32
CA PHE A 27 -21.11 -0.69 -2.44
C PHE A 27 -20.05 0.43 -2.33
N PHE A 28 -18.79 0.07 -2.04
CA PHE A 28 -17.70 1.05 -1.94
C PHE A 28 -17.37 1.70 -3.28
N VAL A 29 -17.24 0.92 -4.35
CA VAL A 29 -16.93 1.45 -5.69
C VAL A 29 -18.01 2.42 -6.16
N PHE A 30 -19.29 2.07 -6.04
CA PHE A 30 -20.38 2.95 -6.46
C PHE A 30 -20.49 4.22 -5.61
N THR A 31 -20.37 4.07 -4.28
CA THR A 31 -20.44 5.22 -3.35
C THR A 31 -19.29 6.21 -3.60
N LEU A 32 -18.10 5.70 -3.93
CA LEU A 32 -16.86 6.46 -4.03
C LEU A 32 -16.40 6.70 -5.48
N ARG A 33 -17.18 6.32 -6.50
CA ARG A 33 -16.80 6.42 -7.93
C ARG A 33 -16.32 7.79 -8.39
N GLY A 34 -16.77 8.86 -7.73
CA GLY A 34 -16.40 10.24 -8.05
C GLY A 34 -15.23 10.79 -7.23
N PHE A 35 -14.65 9.98 -6.33
CA PHE A 35 -13.60 10.44 -5.43
C PHE A 35 -12.21 10.38 -6.05
N GLY A 36 -11.82 9.26 -6.68
CA GLY A 36 -10.46 9.02 -7.16
C GLY A 36 -9.95 10.05 -8.19
N ALA A 37 -8.66 10.36 -8.13
CA ALA A 37 -7.96 11.21 -9.11
C ALA A 37 -7.84 10.54 -10.49
N ALA A 38 -7.82 9.21 -10.54
CA ALA A 38 -7.90 8.41 -11.77
C ALA A 38 -9.27 7.71 -11.97
N GLY A 39 -10.33 8.21 -11.32
CA GLY A 39 -11.65 7.58 -11.36
C GLY A 39 -11.64 6.21 -10.67
N ILE A 40 -12.28 5.20 -11.28
CA ILE A 40 -12.38 3.84 -10.69
C ILE A 40 -11.04 3.11 -10.68
N ILE A 41 -10.10 3.48 -11.57
CA ILE A 41 -8.75 2.89 -11.65
C ILE A 41 -7.80 3.59 -10.66
N ASP A 42 -8.32 4.47 -9.81
CA ASP A 42 -7.51 5.09 -8.77
C ASP A 42 -6.98 4.04 -7.78
N PRO A 43 -5.70 4.10 -7.40
CA PRO A 43 -5.11 3.22 -6.39
C PRO A 43 -5.93 3.13 -5.09
N PHE A 44 -6.67 4.20 -4.74
CA PHE A 44 -7.57 4.20 -3.59
C PHE A 44 -8.64 3.11 -3.68
N HIS A 45 -9.21 2.82 -4.85
CA HIS A 45 -10.22 1.77 -4.97
C HIS A 45 -9.62 0.38 -4.83
N PHE A 46 -8.38 0.18 -5.27
CA PHE A 46 -7.69 -1.08 -5.03
C PHE A 46 -7.34 -1.28 -3.55
N ILE A 47 -6.79 -0.25 -2.90
CA ILE A 47 -6.35 -0.35 -1.50
C ILE A 47 -7.54 -0.34 -0.54
N PHE A 48 -8.52 0.53 -0.74
CA PHE A 48 -9.68 0.64 0.13
C PHE A 48 -10.80 -0.30 -0.32
N SER A 49 -11.38 -0.08 -1.50
CA SER A 49 -12.61 -0.78 -1.90
C SER A 49 -12.41 -2.29 -2.04
N PHE A 50 -11.28 -2.77 -2.56
CA PHE A 50 -11.03 -4.20 -2.69
C PHE A 50 -10.61 -4.83 -1.35
N VAL A 51 -9.55 -4.34 -0.70
CA VAL A 51 -9.06 -4.97 0.55
C VAL A 51 -10.12 -4.95 1.64
N PHE A 52 -10.75 -3.80 1.89
CA PHE A 52 -11.78 -3.72 2.93
C PHE A 52 -13.07 -4.44 2.55
N SER A 53 -13.37 -4.66 1.27
CA SER A 53 -14.52 -5.53 0.93
C SER A 53 -14.31 -6.96 1.42
N THR A 54 -13.09 -7.49 1.27
CA THR A 54 -12.74 -8.82 1.78
C THR A 54 -12.65 -8.85 3.30
N SER A 55 -12.09 -7.82 3.92
CA SER A 55 -12.01 -7.71 5.38
C SER A 55 -13.38 -7.60 6.06
N TYR A 56 -14.29 -6.78 5.55
CA TYR A 56 -15.64 -6.68 6.12
C TYR A 56 -16.47 -7.94 5.87
N ALA A 57 -16.22 -8.67 4.77
CA ALA A 57 -16.82 -9.99 4.59
C ALA A 57 -16.39 -10.98 5.68
N VAL A 58 -15.11 -11.00 6.05
CA VAL A 58 -14.62 -11.79 7.20
C VAL A 58 -15.35 -11.40 8.49
N ILE A 59 -15.47 -10.11 8.79
CA ILE A 59 -16.15 -9.63 10.00
C ILE A 59 -17.61 -10.10 10.04
N ILE A 60 -18.34 -10.02 8.92
CA ILE A 60 -19.73 -10.48 8.85
C ILE A 60 -19.83 -11.99 9.02
N ILE A 61 -18.94 -12.77 8.41
CA ILE A 61 -18.93 -14.23 8.58
C ILE A 61 -18.70 -14.61 10.04
N LEU A 62 -17.72 -13.99 10.69
CA LEU A 62 -17.46 -14.23 12.12
C LEU A 62 -18.69 -13.89 12.96
N TYR A 63 -19.39 -12.79 12.64
CA TYR A 63 -20.59 -12.39 13.37
C TYR A 63 -21.76 -13.38 13.16
N ILE A 64 -22.03 -13.79 11.92
CA ILE A 64 -23.11 -14.75 11.61
C ILE A 64 -22.87 -16.10 12.33
N ASN A 65 -21.60 -16.49 12.48
CA ASN A 65 -21.22 -17.71 13.19
C ASN A 65 -21.05 -17.52 14.71
N ASN A 66 -21.43 -16.36 15.27
CA ASN A 66 -21.33 -16.03 16.69
C ASN A 66 -19.90 -16.06 17.27
N GLU A 67 -18.88 -15.88 16.43
CA GLU A 67 -17.48 -15.83 16.86
C GLU A 67 -17.09 -14.47 17.45
N ILE A 68 -17.81 -13.41 17.08
CA ILE A 68 -17.57 -12.04 17.56
C ILE A 68 -18.84 -11.40 18.13
N GLU A 69 -18.67 -10.56 19.15
CA GLU A 69 -19.76 -9.82 19.75
C GLU A 69 -20.32 -8.72 18.82
N LEU A 70 -21.63 -8.44 18.93
CA LEU A 70 -22.29 -7.34 18.21
C LEU A 70 -21.59 -6.00 18.41
N PHE A 71 -20.98 -5.79 19.59
CA PHE A 71 -20.18 -4.61 19.90
C PHE A 71 -19.12 -4.33 18.85
N TYR A 72 -18.29 -5.31 18.46
CA TYR A 72 -17.22 -5.09 17.48
C TYR A 72 -17.78 -4.82 16.09
N LEU A 73 -18.86 -5.49 15.69
CA LEU A 73 -19.50 -5.25 14.41
C LEU A 73 -19.95 -3.78 14.28
N VAL A 74 -20.65 -3.27 15.31
CA VAL A 74 -21.11 -1.89 15.36
C VAL A 74 -19.94 -0.93 15.40
N LEU A 75 -18.94 -1.19 16.24
CA LEU A 75 -17.75 -0.36 16.40
C LEU A 75 -16.99 -0.19 15.09
N LEU A 76 -16.65 -1.30 14.42
CA LEU A 76 -15.91 -1.28 13.16
C LEU A 76 -16.71 -0.57 12.08
N THR A 77 -18.03 -0.81 12.01
CA THR A 77 -18.93 -0.09 11.08
C THR A 77 -18.92 1.42 11.32
N LEU A 78 -18.97 1.86 12.58
CA LEU A 78 -18.89 3.28 12.93
C LEU A 78 -17.55 3.90 12.50
N TYR A 79 -16.46 3.16 12.63
CA TYR A 79 -15.14 3.63 12.20
C TYR A 79 -15.04 3.72 10.68
N SER A 80 -15.60 2.75 9.94
CA SER A 80 -15.70 2.82 8.48
C SER A 80 -16.51 4.04 8.04
N ILE A 81 -17.66 4.28 8.67
CA ILE A 81 -18.52 5.45 8.38
C ILE A 81 -17.75 6.73 8.67
N SER A 82 -17.07 6.81 9.82
CA SER A 82 -16.26 7.96 10.21
C SER A 82 -15.13 8.25 9.21
N PHE A 83 -14.43 7.22 8.74
CA PHE A 83 -13.41 7.33 7.70
C PHE A 83 -13.99 7.81 6.36
N LEU A 84 -15.15 7.27 5.97
CA LEU A 84 -15.81 7.61 4.71
C LEU A 84 -16.47 8.99 4.73
N PHE A 85 -16.84 9.51 5.90
CA PHE A 85 -17.57 10.77 6.03
C PHE A 85 -16.83 11.97 5.40
N PRO A 86 -15.55 12.27 5.74
CA PRO A 86 -14.79 13.33 5.07
C PRO A 86 -14.65 13.08 3.56
N ILE A 87 -14.37 11.84 3.16
CA ILE A 87 -14.18 11.46 1.75
C ILE A 87 -15.45 11.77 0.95
N TYR A 88 -16.61 11.35 1.45
CA TYR A 88 -17.89 11.60 0.79
C TYR A 88 -18.25 13.08 0.76
N PHE A 89 -18.12 13.77 1.89
CA PHE A 89 -18.50 15.18 2.01
C PHE A 89 -17.62 16.10 1.15
N PHE A 90 -16.31 15.82 1.07
CA PHE A 90 -15.36 16.64 0.34
C PHE A 90 -15.03 16.13 -1.07
N ARG A 91 -15.64 15.04 -1.56
CA ARG A 91 -15.36 14.48 -2.91
C ARG A 91 -15.51 15.50 -4.04
N ASN A 92 -16.44 16.43 -3.95
CA ASN A 92 -16.66 17.42 -5.01
C ASN A 92 -15.71 18.63 -4.91
N ARG A 93 -15.04 18.82 -3.77
CA ARG A 93 -14.05 19.90 -3.61
C ARG A 93 -12.72 19.42 -4.17
N ARG A 94 -12.18 20.16 -5.14
CA ARG A 94 -10.87 19.86 -5.76
C ARG A 94 -9.73 20.74 -5.24
N LYS A 95 -10.06 21.77 -4.46
CA LYS A 95 -9.13 22.77 -3.93
C LYS A 95 -9.60 23.20 -2.55
N ASP A 96 -8.99 22.68 -1.50
CA ASP A 96 -9.12 23.20 -0.14
C ASP A 96 -7.92 24.10 0.22
N LEU A 97 -8.02 24.83 1.34
CA LEU A 97 -6.98 25.76 1.78
C LEU A 97 -5.69 25.03 2.15
N VAL A 98 -5.78 23.90 2.85
CA VAL A 98 -4.61 23.15 3.34
C VAL A 98 -3.80 22.62 2.16
N SER A 99 -4.45 21.98 1.19
CA SER A 99 -3.78 21.52 -0.02
C SER A 99 -3.15 22.67 -0.83
N LYS A 100 -3.74 23.88 -0.83
CA LYS A 100 -3.11 25.03 -1.49
C LYS A 100 -1.82 25.47 -0.80
N TYR A 101 -1.80 25.54 0.53
CA TYR A 101 -0.59 25.89 1.29
C TYR A 101 0.53 24.87 1.08
N ILE A 102 0.19 23.58 1.19
CA ILE A 102 1.15 22.48 0.96
C ILE A 102 1.66 22.53 -0.49
N TYR A 103 0.78 22.73 -1.46
CA TYR A 103 1.18 22.87 -2.86
C TYR A 103 2.14 24.05 -3.06
N GLY A 104 1.84 25.20 -2.46
CA GLY A 104 2.70 26.40 -2.50
C GLY A 104 4.13 26.09 -2.03
N PHE A 105 4.25 25.42 -0.88
CA PHE A 105 5.55 25.01 -0.32
C PHE A 105 6.37 24.09 -1.25
N PHE A 106 5.74 23.10 -1.88
CA PHE A 106 6.46 22.21 -2.80
C PHE A 106 6.73 22.86 -4.16
N SER A 107 5.84 23.74 -4.62
CA SER A 107 5.96 24.42 -5.91
C SER A 107 7.10 25.45 -5.96
N SER A 108 7.57 25.95 -4.80
CA SER A 108 8.71 26.86 -4.73
C SER A 108 10.06 26.18 -4.96
N ILE A 109 10.12 24.85 -5.00
CA ILE A 109 11.34 24.10 -5.35
C ILE A 109 11.59 24.27 -6.86
N ASN A 110 12.76 24.77 -7.24
CA ASN A 110 13.07 25.06 -8.64
C ASN A 110 13.21 23.76 -9.47
N THR A 111 12.23 23.50 -10.33
CA THR A 111 12.09 22.26 -11.09
C THR A 111 12.84 22.33 -12.42
N SER A 112 14.17 22.22 -12.37
CA SER A 112 14.99 22.08 -13.59
C SER A 112 15.18 20.62 -13.99
N HIS A 113 15.59 20.37 -15.23
CA HIS A 113 16.00 19.03 -15.70
C HIS A 113 17.09 18.37 -14.83
N TYR A 114 17.83 19.15 -14.04
CA TYR A 114 18.82 18.64 -13.09
C TYR A 114 18.19 17.82 -11.97
N VAL A 115 16.98 18.17 -11.52
CA VAL A 115 16.27 17.45 -10.45
C VAL A 115 16.02 16.00 -10.86
N THR A 116 15.51 15.76 -12.07
CA THR A 116 15.30 14.40 -12.59
C THR A 116 16.61 13.62 -12.69
N ARG A 117 17.72 14.26 -13.07
CA ARG A 117 19.03 13.60 -13.15
C ARG A 117 19.54 13.20 -11.76
N ILE A 118 19.34 14.04 -10.75
CA ILE A 118 19.68 13.73 -9.35
C ILE A 118 18.89 12.52 -8.87
N PHE A 119 17.58 12.45 -9.12
CA PHE A 119 16.77 11.28 -8.74
C PHE A 119 17.21 10.00 -9.44
N ILE A 120 17.58 10.06 -10.72
CA ILE A 120 18.12 8.89 -11.45
C ILE A 120 19.46 8.44 -10.86
N LEU A 121 20.34 9.38 -10.51
CA LEU A 121 21.62 9.06 -9.89
C LEU A 121 21.43 8.44 -8.50
N LEU A 122 20.58 9.04 -7.66
CA LEU A 122 20.22 8.48 -6.35
C LEU A 122 19.58 7.10 -6.46
N TYR A 123 18.76 6.87 -7.49
CA TYR A 123 18.17 5.57 -7.77
C TYR A 123 19.24 4.50 -7.94
N PHE A 124 20.24 4.71 -8.80
CA PHE A 124 21.32 3.73 -8.99
C PHE A 124 22.21 3.57 -7.75
N ILE A 125 22.50 4.67 -7.04
CA ILE A 125 23.30 4.63 -5.80
C ILE A 125 22.65 3.76 -4.73
N ILE A 126 21.32 3.75 -4.62
CA ILE A 126 20.61 2.95 -3.61
C ILE A 126 20.29 1.55 -4.14
N LEU A 127 19.97 1.42 -5.42
CA LEU A 127 19.63 0.15 -6.06
C LEU A 127 20.77 -0.87 -5.98
N ILE A 128 22.00 -0.45 -6.28
CA ILE A 128 23.16 -1.37 -6.34
C ILE A 128 23.43 -2.02 -4.97
N PRO A 129 23.54 -1.26 -3.85
CA PRO A 129 23.64 -1.84 -2.51
C PRO A 129 22.45 -2.72 -2.14
N LEU A 130 21.22 -2.36 -2.52
CA LEU A 130 20.04 -3.17 -2.21
C LEU A 130 20.11 -4.54 -2.89
N ILE A 131 20.48 -4.59 -4.18
CA ILE A 131 20.67 -5.86 -4.90
C ILE A 131 21.82 -6.65 -4.29
N TYR A 132 22.92 -5.98 -3.92
CA TYR A 132 24.09 -6.65 -3.34
C TYR A 132 23.76 -7.34 -2.01
N VAL A 133 22.96 -6.71 -1.15
CA VAL A 133 22.66 -7.27 0.18
C VAL A 133 21.44 -8.20 0.17
N LYS A 134 20.38 -7.87 -0.58
CA LYS A 134 19.10 -8.62 -0.58
C LYS A 134 19.00 -9.66 -1.70
N GLY A 135 19.77 -9.52 -2.78
CA GLY A 135 19.54 -10.27 -4.01
C GLY A 135 18.21 -9.92 -4.69
N PHE A 136 17.71 -10.81 -5.55
CA PHE A 136 16.40 -10.67 -6.19
C PHE A 136 15.32 -11.39 -5.38
N SER A 137 14.48 -10.62 -4.69
CA SER A 137 13.49 -11.11 -3.73
C SER A 137 12.26 -11.77 -4.34
N LEU A 138 12.11 -11.78 -5.67
CA LEU A 138 11.03 -12.54 -6.31
C LEU A 138 11.18 -14.07 -6.18
N PHE A 139 12.38 -14.55 -5.86
CA PHE A 139 12.72 -15.98 -5.79
C PHE A 139 13.10 -16.45 -4.37
N THR A 140 13.02 -15.57 -3.36
CA THR A 140 13.31 -15.95 -1.97
C THR A 140 12.09 -16.62 -1.34
N SER A 141 12.32 -17.68 -0.56
CA SER A 141 11.30 -18.39 0.22
C SER A 141 11.06 -17.75 1.60
N THR A 142 11.94 -16.85 2.03
CA THR A 142 11.88 -16.10 3.28
C THR A 142 10.88 -14.95 3.22
N ASN A 143 10.35 -14.56 4.38
CA ASN A 143 9.36 -13.49 4.47
C ASN A 143 10.01 -12.13 4.12
N ARG A 144 9.33 -11.27 3.35
CA ARG A 144 9.82 -9.94 2.95
C ARG A 144 10.23 -9.06 4.14
N PHE A 145 9.62 -9.27 5.31
CA PHE A 145 9.96 -8.56 6.53
C PHE A 145 11.30 -9.02 7.13
N GLU A 146 11.64 -10.30 6.99
CA GLU A 146 12.94 -10.86 7.38
C GLU A 146 14.04 -10.41 6.42
N ASP A 147 13.76 -10.43 5.12
CA ASP A 147 14.69 -9.96 4.07
C ASP A 147 15.06 -8.47 4.21
N ASN A 148 14.20 -7.65 4.85
CA ASN A 148 14.44 -6.23 5.08
C ASN A 148 15.01 -5.91 6.46
N SER A 149 15.29 -6.93 7.29
CA SER A 149 15.84 -6.75 8.63
C SER A 149 17.24 -6.10 8.56
N GLY A 150 17.39 -4.91 9.16
CA GLY A 150 18.66 -4.17 9.20
C GLY A 150 18.91 -3.19 8.03
N ILE A 151 18.14 -3.24 6.93
CA ILE A 151 18.29 -2.37 5.75
C ILE A 151 17.05 -1.47 5.53
N GLY A 152 16.07 -1.57 6.43
CA GLY A 152 14.77 -0.90 6.30
C GLY A 152 14.83 0.60 6.00
N GLY A 153 15.85 1.33 6.46
CA GLY A 153 16.07 2.74 6.09
C GLY A 153 16.33 2.92 4.58
N LEU A 154 17.30 2.18 4.02
CA LEU A 154 17.63 2.26 2.60
C LEU A 154 16.47 1.80 1.71
N ALA A 155 15.77 0.74 2.10
CA ALA A 155 14.59 0.25 1.38
C ALA A 155 13.46 1.31 1.35
N ARG A 156 13.24 2.06 2.44
CA ARG A 156 12.25 3.15 2.49
C ARG A 156 12.61 4.33 1.59
N PHE A 157 13.88 4.74 1.57
CA PHE A 157 14.33 5.80 0.66
C PHE A 157 14.23 5.38 -0.81
N TYR A 158 14.63 4.13 -1.11
CA TYR A 158 14.45 3.55 -2.44
C TYR A 158 12.99 3.61 -2.88
N ASP A 159 12.07 3.28 -1.98
CA ASP A 159 10.63 3.24 -2.22
C ASP A 159 10.02 4.56 -2.71
N ILE A 160 10.63 5.69 -2.35
CA ILE A 160 10.22 7.02 -2.79
C ILE A 160 10.93 7.40 -4.09
N ILE A 161 12.23 7.10 -4.18
CA ILE A 161 13.06 7.49 -5.31
C ILE A 161 12.64 6.74 -6.58
N TRP A 162 12.36 5.43 -6.50
CA TRP A 162 11.93 4.68 -7.68
C TRP A 162 10.61 5.19 -8.22
N LEU A 163 9.66 5.59 -7.36
CA LEU A 163 8.38 6.17 -7.78
C LEU A 163 8.58 7.46 -8.57
N PHE A 164 9.52 8.29 -8.14
CA PHE A 164 9.85 9.51 -8.86
C PHE A 164 10.45 9.23 -10.25
N VAL A 165 11.40 8.29 -10.33
CA VAL A 165 12.01 7.88 -11.60
C VAL A 165 10.98 7.24 -12.52
N ALA A 166 10.11 6.39 -11.99
CA ALA A 166 8.99 5.78 -12.70
C ALA A 166 8.07 6.85 -13.28
N GLY A 167 7.60 7.79 -12.45
CA GLY A 167 6.72 8.88 -12.88
C GLY A 167 7.35 9.74 -13.99
N SER A 168 8.65 10.01 -13.88
CA SER A 168 9.43 10.72 -14.91
C SER A 168 9.43 9.96 -16.23
N PHE A 169 9.71 8.65 -16.17
CA PHE A 169 9.73 7.78 -17.35
C PHE A 169 8.33 7.66 -17.99
N ILE A 170 7.28 7.54 -17.17
CA ILE A 170 5.88 7.45 -17.63
C ILE A 170 5.49 8.69 -18.43
N LEU A 171 5.73 9.89 -17.89
CA LEU A 171 5.38 11.14 -18.58
C LEU A 171 6.23 11.35 -19.84
N TYR A 172 7.52 11.00 -19.79
CA TYR A 172 8.39 11.07 -20.95
C TYR A 172 7.95 10.10 -22.07
N TYR A 173 7.69 8.84 -21.73
CA TYR A 173 7.20 7.83 -22.66
C TYR A 173 5.84 8.24 -23.26
N LYS A 174 4.92 8.75 -22.43
CA LYS A 174 3.61 9.23 -22.90
C LYS A 174 3.73 10.39 -23.89
N ARG A 175 4.64 11.33 -23.66
CA ARG A 175 4.92 12.41 -24.61
C ARG A 175 5.37 11.87 -25.97
N ILE A 176 6.21 10.83 -25.97
CA ILE A 176 6.71 10.21 -27.21
C ILE A 176 5.66 9.37 -27.90
N LEU A 177 4.76 8.71 -27.17
CA LEU A 177 3.61 8.06 -27.78
C LEU A 177 2.72 9.03 -28.56
N LEU A 178 2.56 10.25 -28.05
CA LEU A 178 1.73 11.30 -28.67
C LEU A 178 2.43 12.01 -29.83
N TYR A 179 3.72 12.35 -29.69
CA TYR A 179 4.43 13.24 -30.62
C TYR A 179 5.66 12.63 -31.31
N GLY A 180 6.06 11.41 -30.93
CA GLY A 180 7.24 10.75 -31.48
C GLY A 180 6.93 9.87 -32.69
N GLY A 181 7.97 9.60 -33.50
CA GLY A 181 7.91 8.61 -34.57
C GLY A 181 7.96 7.17 -34.06
N THR A 182 7.49 6.22 -34.88
CA THR A 182 7.36 4.78 -34.53
C THR A 182 8.66 4.18 -33.99
N ILE A 183 9.81 4.50 -34.60
CA ILE A 183 11.12 4.01 -34.18
C ILE A 183 11.44 4.42 -32.73
N ARG A 184 11.20 5.69 -32.37
CA ARG A 184 11.43 6.19 -30.99
C ARG A 184 10.50 5.51 -29.98
N LYS A 185 9.26 5.20 -30.37
CA LYS A 185 8.30 4.49 -29.50
C LYS A 185 8.81 3.08 -29.18
N THR A 186 9.29 2.35 -30.19
CA THR A 186 9.82 0.99 -30.04
C THR A 186 11.11 0.99 -29.22
N ILE A 187 12.05 1.89 -29.52
CA ILE A 187 13.34 1.96 -28.81
C ILE A 187 13.13 2.25 -27.32
N LEU A 188 12.18 3.12 -26.95
CA LEU A 188 11.96 3.46 -25.54
C LEU A 188 11.04 2.49 -24.80
N PHE A 189 10.32 1.63 -25.52
CA PHE A 189 9.50 0.61 -24.90
C PHE A 189 10.33 -0.43 -24.14
N PHE A 190 11.47 -0.86 -24.70
CA PHE A 190 12.31 -1.88 -24.05
C PHE A 190 12.97 -1.39 -22.75
N PRO A 191 13.61 -0.20 -22.68
CA PRO A 191 14.12 0.34 -21.42
C PRO A 191 13.03 0.63 -20.40
N PHE A 192 11.85 1.08 -20.86
CA PHE A 192 10.68 1.24 -19.99
C PHE A 192 10.33 -0.11 -19.35
N LEU A 193 10.10 -1.14 -20.16
CA LEU A 193 9.75 -2.46 -19.67
C LEU A 193 10.82 -3.05 -18.73
N ALA A 194 12.10 -2.94 -19.11
CA ALA A 194 13.23 -3.40 -18.31
C ALA A 194 13.28 -2.72 -16.94
N PHE A 195 13.01 -1.41 -16.87
CA PHE A 195 12.94 -0.68 -15.61
C PHE A 195 11.86 -1.24 -14.67
N PHE A 196 10.65 -1.49 -15.17
CA PHE A 196 9.57 -2.06 -14.34
C PHE A 196 9.89 -3.49 -13.89
N ILE A 197 10.39 -4.33 -14.79
CA ILE A 197 10.78 -5.72 -14.46
C ILE A 197 11.87 -5.74 -13.38
N LEU A 198 12.90 -4.90 -13.52
CA LEU A 198 13.98 -4.82 -12.55
C LEU A 198 13.47 -4.39 -11.17
N ASN A 199 12.60 -3.39 -11.09
CA ASN A 199 12.06 -2.97 -9.80
C ASN A 199 11.16 -4.06 -9.18
N MET A 200 10.35 -4.75 -9.99
CA MET A 200 9.57 -5.90 -9.51
C MET A 200 10.46 -6.99 -8.90
N LEU A 201 11.59 -7.31 -9.55
CA LEU A 201 12.56 -8.31 -9.07
C LEU A 201 13.21 -7.92 -7.74
N VAL A 202 13.51 -6.63 -7.55
CA VAL A 202 14.17 -6.10 -6.35
C VAL A 202 13.22 -6.03 -5.16
N ILE A 203 12.01 -5.53 -5.38
CA ILE A 203 11.07 -5.32 -4.27
C ILE A 203 10.42 -6.66 -3.85
N GLY A 204 10.20 -7.58 -4.80
CA GLY A 204 9.87 -8.98 -4.52
C GLY A 204 8.39 -9.26 -4.28
N SER A 205 7.47 -8.33 -4.57
CA SER A 205 6.03 -8.62 -4.44
C SER A 205 5.39 -8.96 -5.78
N LYS A 206 4.72 -10.12 -5.82
CA LYS A 206 3.90 -10.56 -6.97
C LYS A 206 2.72 -9.61 -7.24
N SER A 207 2.27 -8.83 -6.23
CA SER A 207 1.21 -7.82 -6.37
C SER A 207 1.69 -6.46 -6.88
N GLU A 208 2.99 -6.24 -7.01
CA GLU A 208 3.53 -4.94 -7.45
C GLU A 208 3.18 -4.61 -8.90
N LEU A 209 2.97 -5.62 -9.76
CA LEU A 209 2.54 -5.37 -11.15
C LEU A 209 1.25 -4.55 -11.18
N VAL A 210 0.27 -4.93 -10.37
CA VAL A 210 -1.01 -4.21 -10.26
C VAL A 210 -0.76 -2.80 -9.72
N GLN A 211 0.09 -2.66 -8.71
CA GLN A 211 0.47 -1.37 -8.14
C GLN A 211 1.15 -0.44 -9.17
N TYR A 212 2.05 -0.96 -10.01
CA TYR A 212 2.69 -0.22 -11.10
C TYR A 212 1.68 0.26 -12.14
N VAL A 213 0.75 -0.60 -12.52
CA VAL A 213 -0.31 -0.27 -13.48
C VAL A 213 -1.20 0.83 -12.90
N LEU A 214 -1.60 0.73 -11.64
CA LEU A 214 -2.39 1.76 -10.94
C LEU A 214 -1.62 3.09 -10.84
N PHE A 215 -0.33 3.05 -10.50
CA PHE A 215 0.53 4.23 -10.44
C PHE A 215 0.71 4.90 -11.82
N TYR A 216 0.87 4.10 -12.87
CA TYR A 216 0.89 4.57 -14.26
C TYR A 216 -0.38 5.36 -14.61
N TYR A 217 -1.55 4.83 -14.27
CA TYR A 217 -2.82 5.51 -14.53
C TYR A 217 -2.98 6.78 -13.70
N LEU A 218 -2.61 6.73 -12.43
CA LEU A 218 -2.62 7.88 -11.55
C LEU A 218 -1.81 9.05 -12.15
N ILE A 219 -0.55 8.81 -12.54
CA ILE A 219 0.35 9.82 -13.10
C ILE A 219 -0.22 10.45 -14.38
N ILE A 220 -0.72 9.61 -15.30
CA ILE A 220 -1.25 10.09 -16.59
C ILE A 220 -2.54 10.90 -16.39
N SER A 221 -3.43 10.42 -15.53
CA SER A 221 -4.69 11.11 -15.20
C SER A 221 -4.41 12.46 -14.52
N ALA A 222 -3.53 12.45 -13.52
CA ALA A 222 -3.15 13.62 -12.75
C ALA A 222 -2.50 14.71 -13.60
N TYR A 223 -1.59 14.34 -14.52
CA TYR A 223 -0.98 15.29 -15.44
C TYR A 223 -2.02 15.94 -16.38
N GLY A 224 -3.13 15.24 -16.66
CA GLY A 224 -4.25 15.74 -17.45
C GLY A 224 -4.35 15.13 -18.84
N TYR A 225 -3.57 14.09 -19.14
CA TYR A 225 -3.74 13.33 -20.37
C TYR A 225 -5.04 12.53 -20.32
N LYS A 226 -5.84 12.60 -21.40
CA LYS A 226 -7.01 11.74 -21.55
C LYS A 226 -6.53 10.32 -21.85
N PHE A 227 -6.79 9.40 -20.93
CA PHE A 227 -6.58 7.98 -21.15
C PHE A 227 -7.89 7.25 -20.86
N LYS A 228 -8.42 6.52 -21.85
CA LYS A 228 -9.58 5.64 -21.66
C LYS A 228 -9.07 4.21 -21.59
N LEU A 229 -9.21 3.55 -20.44
CA LEU A 229 -9.25 2.09 -20.45
C LEU A 229 -10.65 1.64 -20.80
N SER A 230 -10.73 0.71 -21.74
CA SER A 230 -11.91 -0.13 -21.83
C SER A 230 -11.90 -1.10 -20.65
N ILE A 231 -13.09 -1.44 -20.16
CA ILE A 231 -13.29 -2.51 -19.16
C ILE A 231 -12.62 -3.80 -19.66
N ALA A 232 -12.73 -4.13 -20.95
CA ALA A 232 -12.06 -5.27 -21.55
C ALA A 232 -10.53 -5.30 -21.29
N LYS A 233 -9.84 -4.16 -21.38
CA LYS A 233 -8.40 -4.09 -21.09
C LYS A 233 -8.08 -4.26 -19.61
N LEU A 234 -8.94 -3.74 -18.72
CA LEU A 234 -8.83 -3.98 -17.28
C LEU A 234 -9.02 -5.47 -16.95
N THR A 235 -10.04 -6.09 -17.53
CA THR A 235 -10.33 -7.51 -17.34
C THR A 235 -9.19 -8.38 -17.85
N ILE A 236 -8.60 -8.06 -19.01
CA ILE A 236 -7.41 -8.77 -19.52
C ILE A 236 -6.22 -8.59 -18.59
N LEU A 237 -5.93 -7.36 -18.12
CA LEU A 237 -4.81 -7.11 -17.20
C LEU A 237 -5.01 -7.84 -15.86
N GLY A 238 -6.22 -7.79 -15.30
CA GLY A 238 -6.58 -8.53 -14.09
C GLY A 238 -6.44 -10.03 -14.28
N GLY A 239 -6.96 -10.56 -15.40
CA GLY A 239 -6.84 -11.96 -15.77
C GLY A 239 -5.38 -12.40 -15.93
N LEU A 240 -4.56 -11.62 -16.64
CA LEU A 240 -3.13 -11.90 -16.79
C LEU A 240 -2.40 -11.87 -15.45
N SER A 241 -2.73 -10.93 -14.55
CA SER A 241 -2.15 -10.87 -13.21
C SER A 241 -2.55 -12.09 -12.37
N LEU A 242 -3.79 -12.57 -12.50
CA LEU A 242 -4.30 -13.73 -11.78
C LEU A 242 -3.67 -15.02 -12.33
N CYS A 243 -3.58 -15.17 -13.65
CA CYS A 243 -2.84 -16.26 -14.30
C CYS A 243 -1.37 -16.26 -13.88
N PHE A 244 -0.71 -15.09 -13.85
CA PHE A 244 0.66 -14.98 -13.39
C PHE A 244 0.79 -15.42 -11.93
N ALA A 245 -0.09 -14.95 -11.03
CA ALA A 245 -0.09 -15.37 -9.63
C ALA A 245 -0.24 -16.90 -9.47
N LEU A 246 -1.16 -17.51 -10.22
CA LEU A 246 -1.36 -18.96 -10.24
C LEU A 246 -0.14 -19.71 -10.80
N ILE A 247 0.48 -19.22 -11.88
CA ILE A 247 1.70 -19.83 -12.45
C ILE A 247 2.83 -19.81 -11.43
N VAL A 248 3.05 -18.69 -10.73
CA VAL A 248 4.13 -18.64 -9.73
C VAL A 248 3.80 -19.52 -8.52
N LEU A 249 2.53 -19.61 -8.10
CA LEU A 249 2.14 -20.57 -7.05
C LEU A 249 2.37 -22.01 -7.48
N PHE A 250 2.00 -22.34 -8.72
CA PHE A 250 2.24 -23.66 -9.30
C PHE A 250 3.73 -24.03 -9.30
N PHE A 251 4.61 -23.12 -9.71
CA PHE A 251 6.06 -23.36 -9.66
C PHE A 251 6.60 -23.47 -8.23
N ASN A 252 6.10 -22.66 -7.29
CA ASN A 252 6.49 -22.78 -5.89
C ASN A 252 6.16 -24.18 -5.33
N PHE A 253 4.93 -24.67 -5.53
CA PHE A 253 4.52 -26.01 -5.07
C PHE A 253 5.27 -27.13 -5.77
N LYS A 254 5.50 -27.02 -7.09
CA LYS A 254 6.31 -27.98 -7.83
C LYS A 254 7.76 -28.08 -7.33
N MET A 255 8.31 -26.98 -6.80
CA MET A 255 9.64 -26.98 -6.19
C MET A 255 9.66 -27.55 -4.76
N GLU A 256 8.51 -27.53 -4.06
CA GLU A 256 8.36 -28.01 -2.69
C GLU A 256 7.97 -29.51 -2.60
N GLY A 257 7.48 -30.14 -3.68
CA GLY A 257 7.22 -31.58 -3.70
C GLY A 257 6.88 -32.20 -5.07
N ASP A 258 6.98 -33.53 -5.16
CA ASP A 258 6.59 -34.36 -6.32
C ASP A 258 5.09 -34.72 -6.29
N GLY A 259 4.24 -33.69 -6.35
CA GLY A 259 2.78 -33.86 -6.42
C GLY A 259 2.26 -34.11 -7.84
N ASP A 260 1.15 -34.84 -7.96
CA ASP A 260 0.42 -34.97 -9.24
C ASP A 260 -0.15 -33.61 -9.69
N PHE A 261 -0.21 -33.38 -11.01
CA PHE A 261 -0.52 -32.05 -11.59
C PHE A 261 -1.87 -31.50 -11.13
N SER A 262 -2.88 -32.37 -10.97
CA SER A 262 -4.22 -32.01 -10.50
C SER A 262 -4.21 -31.49 -9.05
N ASN A 263 -3.42 -32.14 -8.17
CA ASN A 263 -3.31 -31.75 -6.77
C ASN A 263 -2.61 -30.39 -6.64
N ILE A 264 -1.54 -30.17 -7.40
CA ILE A 264 -0.82 -28.89 -7.42
C ILE A 264 -1.74 -27.74 -7.85
N ILE A 265 -2.65 -27.95 -8.82
CA ILE A 265 -3.61 -26.92 -9.25
C ILE A 265 -4.60 -26.59 -8.13
N ASN A 266 -5.18 -27.62 -7.49
CA ASN A 266 -6.12 -27.40 -6.39
C ASN A 266 -5.47 -26.69 -5.20
N GLU A 267 -4.27 -27.11 -4.81
CA GLU A 267 -3.51 -26.47 -3.73
C GLU A 267 -3.14 -25.02 -4.08
N SER A 268 -2.76 -24.75 -5.34
CA SER A 268 -2.48 -23.39 -5.81
C SER A 268 -3.71 -22.49 -5.74
N PHE A 269 -4.90 -23.03 -6.04
CA PHE A 269 -6.15 -22.28 -5.94
C PHE A 269 -6.54 -22.01 -4.48
N LEU A 270 -6.49 -23.02 -3.60
CA LEU A 270 -6.73 -22.84 -2.17
C LEU A 270 -5.76 -21.82 -1.58
N ARG A 271 -4.48 -21.87 -1.96
CA ARG A 271 -3.47 -20.91 -1.50
C ARG A 271 -3.74 -19.48 -1.98
N LEU A 272 -4.36 -19.30 -3.15
CA LEU A 272 -4.81 -18.00 -3.62
C LEU A 272 -5.99 -17.50 -2.77
N LEU A 273 -6.94 -18.37 -2.44
CA LEU A 273 -8.06 -18.05 -1.55
C LEU A 273 -7.57 -17.69 -0.15
N ASP A 274 -6.64 -18.46 0.42
CA ASP A 274 -6.00 -18.15 1.70
C ASP A 274 -5.47 -16.72 1.69
N ARG A 275 -4.71 -16.33 0.65
CA ARG A 275 -4.14 -14.99 0.53
C ARG A 275 -5.18 -13.87 0.47
N ILE A 276 -6.33 -14.13 -0.16
CA ILE A 276 -7.42 -13.15 -0.22
C ILE A 276 -8.08 -13.03 1.15
N MET A 277 -8.33 -14.14 1.83
CA MET A 277 -8.94 -14.18 3.16
C MET A 277 -8.00 -13.65 4.25
N SER A 278 -6.69 -13.89 4.13
CA SER A 278 -5.66 -13.36 5.02
C SER A 278 -5.56 -11.82 5.00
N ASN A 279 -6.16 -11.12 4.03
CA ASN A 279 -6.34 -9.66 4.17
C ASN A 279 -7.22 -9.27 5.38
N GLY A 280 -8.01 -10.21 5.89
CA GLY A 280 -8.80 -10.06 7.11
C GLY A 280 -8.16 -10.68 8.35
N ASP A 281 -6.88 -11.04 8.31
CA ASP A 281 -6.15 -11.77 9.36
C ASP A 281 -6.26 -11.19 10.76
N MET A 282 -6.08 -9.89 10.88
CA MET A 282 -6.22 -9.19 12.14
C MET A 282 -7.62 -9.34 12.76
N TYR A 283 -8.67 -9.48 11.94
CA TYR A 283 -10.03 -9.54 12.42
C TYR A 283 -10.36 -10.93 12.91
N TYR A 284 -10.04 -11.98 12.14
CA TYR A 284 -10.33 -13.35 12.56
C TYR A 284 -9.39 -13.89 13.64
N LEU A 285 -8.18 -13.33 13.78
CA LEU A 285 -7.31 -13.65 14.91
C LEU A 285 -7.53 -12.73 16.12
N GLY A 286 -7.86 -11.46 15.89
CA GLY A 286 -7.92 -10.44 16.93
C GLY A 286 -9.30 -10.26 17.58
N LEU A 287 -10.40 -10.46 16.86
CA LEU A 287 -11.74 -10.20 17.41
C LEU A 287 -12.34 -11.39 18.18
N PRO A 288 -12.27 -12.64 17.68
CA PRO A 288 -12.96 -13.74 18.34
C PRO A 288 -12.48 -13.92 19.78
N HIS A 289 -13.41 -14.23 20.68
CA HIS A 289 -13.10 -14.45 22.10
C HIS A 289 -12.38 -13.27 22.79
N ASN A 290 -12.59 -12.04 22.29
CA ASN A 290 -12.04 -10.80 22.86
C ASN A 290 -10.51 -10.79 22.92
N VAL A 291 -9.82 -11.39 21.94
CA VAL A 291 -8.35 -11.43 21.90
C VAL A 291 -7.74 -10.02 21.90
N ILE A 292 -8.36 -9.07 21.19
CA ILE A 292 -7.94 -7.68 21.10
C ILE A 292 -7.86 -6.99 22.47
N GLU A 293 -8.66 -7.43 23.44
CA GLU A 293 -8.62 -6.91 24.81
C GLU A 293 -7.45 -7.50 25.62
N LYS A 294 -7.07 -8.74 25.32
CA LYS A 294 -6.05 -9.50 26.05
C LYS A 294 -4.62 -9.15 25.64
N ILE A 295 -4.42 -8.62 24.43
CA ILE A 295 -3.09 -8.23 23.95
C ILE A 295 -2.56 -6.95 24.64
N LYS A 296 -1.24 -6.88 24.81
CA LYS A 296 -0.55 -5.72 25.37
C LYS A 296 0.12 -4.94 24.25
N THR A 297 -0.08 -3.63 24.18
CA THR A 297 0.47 -2.79 23.11
C THR A 297 1.40 -1.72 23.68
N ASN A 298 2.25 -1.18 22.82
CA ASN A 298 3.04 0.00 23.16
C ASN A 298 2.16 1.23 23.37
N ASN A 299 2.79 2.29 23.88
CA ASN A 299 2.25 3.63 23.74
C ASN A 299 2.17 4.00 22.25
N VAL A 300 1.05 4.60 21.85
CA VAL A 300 0.80 5.00 20.46
C VAL A 300 1.90 5.86 19.84
N LEU A 301 2.59 6.71 20.63
CA LEU A 301 3.71 7.50 20.14
C LEU A 301 4.90 6.62 19.74
N ILE A 302 5.17 5.57 20.51
CA ILE A 302 6.23 4.62 20.20
C ILE A 302 5.92 3.91 18.88
N ASP A 303 4.68 3.49 18.66
CA ASP A 303 4.29 2.81 17.42
C ASP A 303 4.38 3.71 16.18
N PHE A 304 4.14 5.03 16.32
CA PHE A 304 4.35 5.97 15.23
C PHE A 304 5.83 6.31 14.97
N PHE A 305 6.65 6.42 16.02
CA PHE A 305 8.06 6.84 15.89
C PHE A 305 9.04 5.68 15.66
N ALA A 306 8.72 4.45 16.08
CA ALA A 306 9.59 3.28 15.89
C ALA A 306 9.91 3.03 14.41
N PRO A 307 8.93 3.13 13.48
CA PRO A 307 9.22 3.08 12.06
C PRO A 307 10.14 4.21 11.56
N VAL A 308 10.13 5.40 12.18
CA VAL A 308 10.97 6.54 11.79
C VAL A 308 12.44 6.27 12.13
N LEU A 309 12.73 5.99 13.40
CA LEU A 309 14.08 5.97 13.98
C LEU A 309 14.76 4.59 13.96
N SER A 310 14.09 3.55 13.43
CA SER A 310 14.41 2.12 13.55
C SER A 310 13.96 1.52 14.88
N SER A 311 13.23 0.40 14.79
CA SER A 311 12.76 -0.36 15.96
C SER A 311 13.91 -0.77 16.88
N LYS A 312 15.10 -1.10 16.34
CA LYS A 312 16.27 -1.46 17.17
C LYS A 312 16.74 -0.31 18.06
N LEU A 313 16.75 0.91 17.53
CA LEU A 313 17.18 2.09 18.27
C LEU A 313 16.17 2.42 19.36
N ILE A 314 14.87 2.39 19.04
CA ILE A 314 13.84 2.65 20.04
C ILE A 314 13.80 1.54 21.09
N SER A 315 13.94 0.26 20.73
CA SER A 315 14.03 -0.84 21.69
C SER A 315 15.19 -0.65 22.67
N HIS A 316 16.36 -0.21 22.18
CA HIS A 316 17.49 0.12 23.05
C HIS A 316 17.18 1.29 24.00
N LEU A 317 16.55 2.36 23.50
CA LEU A 317 16.18 3.53 24.33
C LEU A 317 15.07 3.23 25.33
N ALA A 318 14.11 2.39 24.96
CA ALA A 318 12.97 2.02 25.79
C ALA A 318 13.31 0.94 26.83
N GLY A 319 14.42 0.22 26.64
CA GLY A 319 14.87 -0.85 27.53
C GLY A 319 14.10 -2.17 27.38
N TYR A 320 13.26 -2.30 26.35
CA TYR A 320 12.51 -3.50 26.03
C TYR A 320 12.35 -3.62 24.51
N ASP A 321 12.04 -4.83 24.00
CA ASP A 321 11.80 -4.98 22.57
C ASP A 321 10.43 -4.42 22.15
N VAL A 322 10.44 -3.22 21.58
CA VAL A 322 9.26 -2.51 21.10
C VAL A 322 8.53 -3.28 20.00
N TYR A 323 9.25 -4.04 19.19
CA TYR A 323 8.66 -4.80 18.08
C TYR A 323 7.69 -5.87 18.56
N THR A 324 8.02 -6.51 19.69
CA THR A 324 7.19 -7.53 20.31
C THR A 324 5.80 -7.01 20.68
N TYR A 325 5.63 -5.70 20.92
CA TYR A 325 4.39 -5.06 21.38
C TYR A 325 3.59 -4.35 20.26
N ASP A 326 3.95 -4.53 18.99
CA ASP A 326 3.12 -4.18 17.82
C ASP A 326 1.81 -4.99 17.84
N ILE A 327 0.67 -4.38 17.47
CA ILE A 327 -0.67 -5.02 17.61
C ILE A 327 -0.70 -6.32 16.83
N GLY A 328 -0.20 -6.30 15.59
CA GLY A 328 -0.09 -7.47 14.75
C GLY A 328 0.73 -8.57 15.41
N LYS A 329 1.94 -8.24 15.85
CA LYS A 329 2.83 -9.22 16.50
C LYS A 329 2.20 -9.82 17.77
N GLN A 330 1.50 -9.02 18.56
CA GLN A 330 0.82 -9.48 19.78
C GLN A 330 -0.37 -10.39 19.51
N ILE A 331 -1.18 -10.09 18.48
CA ILE A 331 -2.26 -10.99 18.04
C ILE A 331 -1.66 -12.34 17.63
N LEU A 332 -0.54 -12.33 16.89
CA LEU A 332 0.14 -13.56 16.51
C LEU A 332 0.65 -14.34 17.73
N LEU A 333 1.35 -13.67 18.64
CA LEU A 333 1.93 -14.29 19.85
C LEU A 333 0.87 -14.81 20.82
N PHE A 334 -0.33 -14.23 20.83
CA PHE A 334 -1.45 -14.75 21.63
C PHE A 334 -1.83 -16.17 21.22
N HIS A 335 -1.90 -16.45 19.92
CA HIS A 335 -2.24 -17.78 19.39
C HIS A 335 -1.02 -18.69 19.28
N TYR A 336 0.17 -18.11 19.03
CA TYR A 336 1.41 -18.84 18.81
C TYR A 336 2.54 -18.26 19.67
N PRO A 337 2.60 -18.57 20.98
CA PRO A 337 3.54 -17.94 21.92
C PRO A 337 5.01 -18.18 21.62
N PHE A 338 5.34 -19.25 20.89
CA PHE A 338 6.71 -19.65 20.56
C PHE A 338 7.18 -19.19 19.17
N TYR A 339 6.38 -18.39 18.44
CA TYR A 339 6.74 -17.95 17.09
C TYR A 339 7.73 -16.78 17.09
N ASP A 340 8.96 -17.06 16.65
CA ASP A 340 10.04 -16.08 16.51
C ASP A 340 10.12 -15.44 15.10
N ILE A 341 9.00 -15.44 14.36
CA ILE A 341 8.96 -14.88 13.00
C ILE A 341 8.84 -13.36 13.06
N ALA A 342 9.57 -12.66 12.19
CA ALA A 342 9.34 -11.22 11.99
C ALA A 342 8.03 -11.00 11.23
N GLY A 343 6.95 -10.76 11.98
CA GLY A 343 5.70 -10.23 11.46
C GLY A 343 4.53 -10.58 12.35
N GLY A 344 3.40 -9.94 12.08
CA GLY A 344 2.08 -10.33 12.54
C GLY A 344 1.04 -9.80 11.56
N PRO A 345 -0.25 -10.11 11.78
CA PRO A 345 -1.34 -9.51 11.02
C PRO A 345 -1.19 -8.01 10.89
N VAL A 346 -1.48 -7.48 9.71
CA VAL A 346 -1.35 -6.04 9.48
C VAL A 346 -2.43 -5.33 10.32
N GLU A 347 -2.11 -4.28 11.05
CA GLU A 347 -3.10 -3.58 11.90
C GLU A 347 -3.86 -2.51 11.09
N HIS A 348 -5.05 -2.82 10.58
CA HIS A 348 -5.87 -1.82 9.87
C HIS A 348 -6.26 -0.65 10.77
N PHE A 349 -6.57 0.48 10.15
CA PHE A 349 -6.84 1.73 10.84
C PHE A 349 -7.94 1.68 11.90
N ASP A 350 -8.91 0.80 11.71
CA ASP A 350 -10.06 0.65 12.60
C ASP A 350 -9.65 -0.05 13.92
N LEU A 351 -8.99 -1.20 13.84
CA LEU A 351 -8.46 -1.90 15.02
C LEU A 351 -7.36 -1.13 15.72
N PHE A 352 -6.44 -0.52 14.96
CA PHE A 352 -5.42 0.38 15.52
C PHE A 352 -6.07 1.54 16.28
N GLY A 353 -7.10 2.16 15.67
CA GLY A 353 -7.88 3.24 16.26
C GLY A 353 -8.53 2.83 17.58
N TYR A 354 -9.15 1.64 17.61
CA TYR A 354 -9.78 1.11 18.81
C TYR A 354 -8.76 0.86 19.91
N LYS A 355 -7.67 0.15 19.61
CA LYS A 355 -6.73 -0.30 20.64
C LYS A 355 -5.96 0.85 21.29
N HIS A 356 -5.61 1.89 20.53
CA HIS A 356 -4.85 3.03 21.05
C HIS A 356 -5.70 4.18 21.58
N PHE A 357 -6.88 4.42 20.99
CA PHE A 357 -7.68 5.61 21.28
C PHE A 357 -9.07 5.30 21.84
N GLY A 358 -9.40 4.02 22.03
CA GLY A 358 -10.72 3.58 22.48
C GLY A 358 -11.82 3.94 21.47
N ILE A 359 -13.08 3.92 21.92
CA ILE A 359 -14.26 4.10 21.06
C ILE A 359 -14.28 5.50 20.42
N ILE A 360 -14.30 6.56 21.25
CA ILE A 360 -14.46 7.94 20.77
C ILE A 360 -13.22 8.41 20.01
N GLY A 361 -12.04 8.14 20.57
CA GLY A 361 -10.78 8.53 19.93
C GLY A 361 -10.54 7.76 18.63
N GLY A 362 -10.98 6.50 18.54
CA GLY A 362 -10.95 5.73 17.30
C GLY A 362 -11.81 6.34 16.19
N ILE A 363 -13.04 6.80 16.51
CA ILE A 363 -13.88 7.55 15.56
C ILE A 363 -13.15 8.78 15.03
N MET A 364 -12.57 9.58 15.93
CA MET A 364 -11.83 10.80 15.56
C MET A 364 -10.62 10.47 14.68
N PHE A 365 -9.89 9.41 15.01
CA PHE A 365 -8.74 8.94 14.26
C PHE A 365 -9.11 8.47 12.85
N SER A 366 -10.19 7.69 12.71
CA SER A 366 -10.69 7.26 11.40
C SER A 366 -11.08 8.46 10.52
N ALA A 367 -11.77 9.46 11.08
CA ALA A 367 -12.09 10.69 10.37
C ALA A 367 -10.83 11.48 9.97
N PHE A 368 -9.84 11.56 10.85
CA PHE A 368 -8.55 12.20 10.56
C PHE A 368 -7.86 11.56 9.36
N LEU A 369 -7.78 10.23 9.30
CA LEU A 369 -7.20 9.53 8.15
C LEU A 369 -8.01 9.76 6.88
N GLY A 370 -9.35 9.71 6.95
CA GLY A 370 -10.23 10.01 5.83
C GLY A 370 -10.00 11.42 5.27
N MET A 371 -9.85 12.41 6.16
CA MET A 371 -9.50 13.78 5.77
C MET A 371 -8.09 13.87 5.15
N GLY A 372 -7.12 13.12 5.67
CA GLY A 372 -5.78 13.02 5.08
C GLY A 372 -5.83 12.55 3.62
N VAL A 373 -6.60 11.50 3.32
CA VAL A 373 -6.80 11.01 1.94
C VAL A 373 -7.40 12.10 1.04
N VAL A 374 -8.37 12.88 1.53
CA VAL A 374 -8.97 14.01 0.79
C VAL A 374 -7.91 15.07 0.45
N ILE A 375 -7.10 15.49 1.43
CA ILE A 375 -6.07 16.51 1.26
C ILE A 375 -5.04 16.06 0.20
N LEU A 376 -4.57 14.80 0.30
CA LEU A 376 -3.60 14.24 -0.63
C LEU A 376 -4.17 14.15 -2.06
N ARG A 377 -5.41 13.70 -2.20
CA ARG A 377 -6.08 13.65 -3.50
C ARG A 377 -6.28 15.04 -4.10
N ASN A 378 -6.57 16.05 -3.29
CA ASN A 378 -6.66 17.44 -3.77
C ASN A 378 -5.31 18.01 -4.20
N LEU A 379 -4.20 17.59 -3.57
CA LEU A 379 -2.85 17.92 -4.06
C LEU A 379 -2.59 17.36 -5.46
N VAL A 380 -3.03 16.13 -5.74
CA VAL A 380 -2.94 15.53 -7.08
C VAL A 380 -3.74 16.33 -8.12
N PHE A 381 -4.90 16.88 -7.75
CA PHE A 381 -5.65 17.74 -8.68
C PHE A 381 -4.99 19.11 -8.90
N LEU A 382 -4.35 19.67 -7.88
CA LEU A 382 -3.61 20.94 -7.98
C LEU A 382 -2.33 20.82 -8.82
N SER A 383 -1.72 19.63 -8.88
CA SER A 383 -0.46 19.40 -9.61
C SER A 383 -0.59 19.35 -11.12
N ARG A 384 -1.81 19.35 -11.65
CA ARG A 384 -2.10 19.14 -13.08
C ARG A 384 -1.29 20.07 -13.98
N GLY A 385 -0.65 19.50 -14.99
CA GLY A 385 0.17 20.21 -15.97
C GLY A 385 1.62 20.49 -15.54
N ASN A 386 1.95 20.39 -14.24
CA ASN A 386 3.33 20.50 -13.76
C ASN A 386 3.93 19.09 -13.60
N VAL A 387 4.97 18.78 -14.38
CA VAL A 387 5.62 17.46 -14.42
C VAL A 387 6.13 17.04 -13.04
N PHE A 388 6.96 17.88 -12.42
CA PHE A 388 7.58 17.57 -11.14
C PHE A 388 6.51 17.42 -10.06
N MET A 389 5.64 18.41 -9.91
CA MET A 389 4.59 18.38 -8.89
C MET A 389 3.67 17.19 -9.07
N THR A 390 3.31 16.83 -10.30
CA THR A 390 2.48 15.64 -10.56
C THR A 390 3.14 14.38 -10.04
N ILE A 391 4.43 14.19 -10.32
CA ILE A 391 5.18 13.02 -9.86
C ILE A 391 5.24 13.00 -8.33
N VAL A 392 5.57 14.13 -7.70
CA VAL A 392 5.66 14.25 -6.23
C VAL A 392 4.32 13.93 -5.56
N THR A 393 3.26 14.63 -5.95
CA THR A 393 1.95 14.48 -5.29
C THR A 393 1.33 13.12 -5.55
N CYS A 394 1.52 12.54 -6.75
CA CYS A 394 1.09 11.17 -7.03
C CYS A 394 1.88 10.15 -6.22
N SER A 395 3.19 10.34 -6.04
CA SER A 395 4.02 9.43 -5.25
C SER A 395 3.62 9.46 -3.77
N ILE A 396 3.42 10.65 -3.21
CA ILE A 396 2.92 10.83 -1.84
C ILE A 396 1.54 10.18 -1.70
N TYR A 397 0.59 10.53 -2.58
CA TYR A 397 -0.76 9.97 -2.53
C TYR A 397 -0.72 8.43 -2.61
N PHE A 398 0.03 7.87 -3.57
CA PHE A 398 0.13 6.43 -3.77
C PHE A 398 0.68 5.69 -2.53
N LYS A 399 1.77 6.17 -1.94
CA LYS A 399 2.38 5.54 -0.76
C LYS A 399 1.55 5.75 0.51
N MET A 400 0.99 6.94 0.70
CA MET A 400 0.22 7.26 1.90
C MET A 400 -1.12 6.50 1.97
N LEU A 401 -1.63 5.96 0.86
CA LEU A 401 -2.78 5.04 0.91
C LEU A 401 -2.48 3.78 1.72
N ALA A 402 -1.22 3.33 1.81
CA ALA A 402 -0.85 2.19 2.64
C ALA A 402 -1.03 2.46 4.14
N VAL A 403 -1.09 3.74 4.56
CA VAL A 403 -1.37 4.12 5.96
C VAL A 403 -2.76 3.66 6.40
N ILE A 404 -3.71 3.51 5.46
CA ILE A 404 -5.03 2.95 5.74
C ILE A 404 -4.91 1.50 6.23
N LEU A 405 -3.99 0.74 5.62
CA LEU A 405 -3.73 -0.65 5.96
C LEU A 405 -2.84 -0.76 7.19
N LYS A 406 -1.82 0.10 7.34
CA LYS A 406 -0.95 0.12 8.52
C LYS A 406 -0.76 1.56 9.00
N PRO A 407 -1.46 2.04 10.04
CA PRO A 407 -1.34 3.44 10.43
C PRO A 407 -0.01 3.81 11.07
N SER A 408 0.65 2.89 11.77
CA SER A 408 1.92 3.11 12.46
C SER A 408 3.04 3.66 11.55
N ILE A 409 3.00 3.36 10.25
CA ILE A 409 3.98 3.87 9.26
C ILE A 409 3.74 5.31 8.81
N LEU A 410 2.68 5.99 9.28
CA LEU A 410 2.32 7.35 8.87
C LEU A 410 3.51 8.33 9.01
N PHE A 411 4.12 8.40 10.19
CA PHE A 411 5.21 9.35 10.44
C PHE A 411 6.49 8.96 9.71
N ALA A 412 6.77 7.66 9.56
CA ALA A 412 7.88 7.20 8.73
C ALA A 412 7.75 7.70 7.30
N PHE A 413 6.61 7.49 6.66
CA PHE A 413 6.41 7.96 5.28
C PHE A 413 6.47 9.47 5.19
N MET A 414 5.81 10.22 6.09
CA MET A 414 5.91 11.67 6.09
C MET A 414 7.36 12.16 6.22
N PHE A 415 8.12 11.57 7.14
CA PHE A 415 9.53 11.88 7.35
C PHE A 415 10.38 11.54 6.12
N ASP A 416 10.20 10.36 5.53
CA ASP A 416 10.97 9.89 4.38
C ASP A 416 10.69 10.79 3.16
N PHE A 417 9.42 11.15 2.92
CA PHE A 417 9.03 12.09 1.87
C PHE A 417 9.66 13.47 2.11
N LEU A 418 9.47 14.06 3.29
CA LEU A 418 10.04 15.38 3.59
C LEU A 418 11.57 15.36 3.44
N SER A 419 12.24 14.32 3.93
CA SER A 419 13.69 14.18 3.86
C SER A 419 14.20 14.13 2.42
N VAL A 420 13.61 13.27 1.57
CA VAL A 420 14.02 13.14 0.16
C VAL A 420 13.76 14.43 -0.61
N TYR A 421 12.55 14.99 -0.50
CA TYR A 421 12.16 16.14 -1.31
C TYR A 421 12.83 17.44 -0.86
N ILE A 422 13.04 17.65 0.44
CA ILE A 422 13.82 18.78 0.95
C ILE A 422 15.28 18.64 0.52
N SER A 423 15.89 17.45 0.67
CA SER A 423 17.29 17.23 0.28
C SER A 423 17.51 17.54 -1.20
N VAL A 424 16.63 17.04 -2.07
CA VAL A 424 16.71 17.34 -3.50
C VAL A 424 16.42 18.81 -3.80
N GLY A 425 15.48 19.42 -3.07
CA GLY A 425 15.20 20.85 -3.17
C GLY A 425 16.41 21.72 -2.84
N VAL A 426 17.08 21.45 -1.72
CA VAL A 426 18.30 22.14 -1.29
C VAL A 426 19.42 21.96 -2.33
N ILE A 427 19.67 20.72 -2.78
CA ILE A 427 20.69 20.46 -3.82
C ILE A 427 20.36 21.22 -5.11
N SER A 428 19.08 21.27 -5.51
CA SER A 428 18.67 21.99 -6.72
C SER A 428 18.91 23.49 -6.62
N ILE A 429 18.65 24.10 -5.45
CA ILE A 429 18.91 25.52 -5.20
C ILE A 429 20.42 25.78 -5.23
N LEU A 430 21.23 24.93 -4.61
CA LEU A 430 22.69 25.09 -4.59
C LEU A 430 23.32 24.97 -5.99
N LEU A 431 22.79 24.07 -6.83
CA LEU A 431 23.30 23.87 -8.20
C LEU A 431 22.85 24.96 -9.17
N VAL A 432 21.64 25.51 -9.01
CA VAL A 432 21.09 26.55 -9.89
C VAL A 432 21.46 27.96 -9.42
N GLY A 433 21.55 28.19 -8.11
CA GLY A 433 21.92 29.47 -7.49
C GLY A 433 23.38 29.92 -7.74
N LYS A 434 24.19 29.11 -8.43
CA LYS A 434 25.51 29.49 -8.92
C LYS A 434 25.52 30.00 -10.39
N ARG A 435 24.35 30.14 -11.03
CA ARG A 435 24.23 30.62 -12.43
C ARG A 435 23.23 31.77 -12.58
N SER A 436 23.21 32.71 -11.64
CA SER A 436 22.61 34.04 -11.85
C SER A 436 23.71 35.07 -12.09
#